data_AF-A0A2E6V7P7-F1
#
_entry.id   AF-A0A2E6V7P7-F1
#
_cell.length_a   1.000
_cell.length_b   1.000
_cell.length_c   1.000
_cell.angle_alpha   90.00
_cell.angle_beta   90.00
_cell.angle_gamma   90.00
#
_symmetry.space_group_name_H-M   'P 1'
#
loop_
_entity.id
_entity.type
_entity.pdbx_description
1 polymer ?
#
loop_
_entity_poly.entity_id
_entity_poly.type
_entity_poly.pdbx_seq_one_letter_code
_entity_poly.pdbx_strand_id
1 'polypeptide(L)'
;MIQKNEVANGVMLNAYPDSIGDKLSDTITMLQKPEFKDAFSLFYVLPTFFNSDLDRGFSIIDYNINEDLVSKKDLEDLKSLGIELKFDIVLNHLSVASPQFKDLLKHGKNSIYKDFFINWNEFWQGFGKLNSDGIIIPDDVYLDKLFMRKSGLPILQVPFPDGSKQPYWNTFYQKITFNKIEVEDLKDVFNLSLPEKESICQIINKSIEDNKPIEQLQLNLDEDVKHKIVNIVYRKCTYLGQMDVNAKSPLVWEFYNETLAKLKSFGCSVLRLDAFAYLHKEVGQSNFFNTPGTWDYLMKIREIADKNELKLLPEIHAEYGSFLHKEVAEQDYQIYDFFLPGLIIHTLEKADNNALVKWINEIVANKYKTVNMLGCHDGIPVLDLKGKEVNGTYNAGLLTDDEIDDIMNIVLERGGRVKNLYDSEGNKISYYQVNATYFSALGEQEDKFLLARVIQLFVPGIPQVWYLDIFAGTNDYEAVERAGEGGHKEINRTTLSNRTIEDGLQKDIVINQLELIKLRNTSKAFNGSITVKESLSNKLIMHWQNEEDFATLEADLKTFKFSVTYSEGEKVKAMTF
;
A
#
# COMPACT_ATOMS: atom_id res chain seq x y z
N MET A 1 36.47 4.08 2.00
CA MET A 1 35.79 2.77 1.95
C MET A 1 34.70 2.83 3.00
N ILE A 2 33.43 2.94 2.59
CA ILE A 2 32.30 2.89 3.53
C ILE A 2 32.23 1.43 3.99
N GLN A 3 32.44 1.18 5.28
CA GLN A 3 32.20 -0.13 5.90
C GLN A 3 30.72 -0.46 5.65
N LYS A 4 30.47 -1.49 4.84
CA LYS A 4 29.13 -2.05 4.66
C LYS A 4 28.65 -2.51 6.05
N ASN A 5 27.48 -2.09 6.50
CA ASN A 5 26.88 -2.63 7.73
C ASN A 5 26.85 -4.16 7.63
N GLU A 6 27.40 -4.82 8.65
CA GLU A 6 27.64 -6.28 8.68
C GLU A 6 26.35 -7.10 8.88
N VAL A 7 25.21 -6.45 9.16
CA VAL A 7 23.91 -7.12 9.35
C VAL A 7 23.19 -7.27 8.01
N ALA A 8 22.99 -8.52 7.57
CA ALA A 8 22.36 -8.83 6.27
C ALA A 8 20.87 -8.42 6.20
N ASN A 9 20.24 -8.20 7.35
CA ASN A 9 18.84 -7.81 7.54
C ASN A 9 18.73 -6.56 8.44
N GLY A 10 19.32 -5.45 7.98
CA GLY A 10 19.25 -4.16 8.68
C GLY A 10 17.81 -3.60 8.79
N VAL A 11 17.61 -2.62 9.66
CA VAL A 11 16.31 -1.97 9.88
C VAL A 11 15.97 -1.07 8.68
N MET A 12 14.70 -1.10 8.29
CA MET A 12 14.16 -0.38 7.14
C MET A 12 13.27 0.79 7.59
N LEU A 13 13.62 2.02 7.23
CA LEU A 13 12.69 3.15 7.35
C LEU A 13 11.60 3.04 6.27
N ASN A 14 10.38 3.46 6.56
CA ASN A 14 9.30 3.59 5.58
C ASN A 14 8.63 4.97 5.71
N ALA A 15 8.61 5.73 4.62
CA ALA A 15 8.03 7.07 4.56
C ALA A 15 7.67 7.49 3.12
N TYR A 16 6.79 8.47 2.98
CA TYR A 16 6.70 9.26 1.75
C TYR A 16 7.87 10.26 1.67
N PRO A 17 8.29 10.67 0.46
CA PRO A 17 9.22 11.78 0.26
C PRO A 17 8.92 13.02 1.11
N ASP A 18 7.64 13.37 1.27
CA ASP A 18 7.11 14.54 1.97
C ASP A 18 6.55 14.22 3.37
N SER A 19 6.92 13.08 3.95
CA SER A 19 6.51 12.71 5.31
C SER A 19 7.22 13.54 6.39
N ILE A 20 8.44 13.98 6.11
CA ILE A 20 9.23 14.88 6.95
C ILE A 20 9.49 16.14 6.14
N GLY A 21 9.14 17.30 6.68
CA GLY A 21 9.24 18.57 5.96
C GLY A 21 8.37 18.57 4.70
N ASP A 22 8.93 19.06 3.60
CA ASP A 22 8.22 19.22 2.33
C ASP A 22 8.78 18.29 1.22
N LYS A 23 10.03 17.82 1.36
CA LYS A 23 10.75 17.07 0.32
C LYS A 23 11.60 15.95 0.91
N LEU A 24 12.05 15.02 0.06
CA LEU A 24 12.91 13.90 0.49
C LEU A 24 14.21 14.39 1.15
N SER A 25 14.73 15.55 0.74
CA SER A 25 15.90 16.20 1.33
C SER A 25 15.75 16.50 2.83
N ASP A 26 14.53 16.77 3.32
CA ASP A 26 14.27 16.98 4.74
C ASP A 26 14.41 15.67 5.53
N THR A 27 13.88 14.57 4.99
CA THR A 27 14.09 13.22 5.55
C THR A 27 15.58 12.85 5.56
N ILE A 28 16.33 13.17 4.49
CA ILE A 28 17.77 12.93 4.43
C ILE A 28 18.51 13.77 5.47
N THR A 29 18.13 15.03 5.65
CA THR A 29 18.69 15.92 6.67
C THR A 29 18.45 15.34 8.08
N MET A 30 17.26 14.80 8.34
CA MET A 30 16.97 14.06 9.56
C MET A 30 17.90 12.85 9.73
N LEU A 31 18.05 12.02 8.69
CA LEU A 31 18.90 10.82 8.71
C LEU A 31 20.40 11.14 8.89
N GLN A 32 20.85 12.33 8.51
CA GLN A 32 22.23 12.79 8.71
C GLN A 32 22.52 13.23 10.15
N LYS A 33 21.50 13.37 11.00
CA LYS A 33 21.70 13.76 12.40
C LYS A 33 22.37 12.64 13.21
N PRO A 34 23.19 12.96 14.23
CA PRO A 34 23.85 11.96 15.07
C PRO A 34 22.91 10.93 15.71
N GLU A 35 21.69 11.34 16.04
CA GLU A 35 20.64 10.53 16.66
C GLU A 35 20.18 9.40 15.73
N PHE A 36 20.27 9.56 14.42
CA PHE A 36 19.88 8.55 13.42
C PHE A 36 21.05 7.74 12.87
N LYS A 37 22.28 8.09 13.26
CA LYS A 37 23.47 7.36 12.82
C LYS A 37 23.33 5.87 13.15
N ASP A 38 23.56 5.04 12.14
CA ASP A 38 23.49 3.58 12.19
C ASP A 38 22.11 3.01 12.54
N ALA A 39 21.04 3.82 12.52
CA ALA A 39 19.68 3.36 12.82
C ALA A 39 19.06 2.56 11.67
N PHE A 40 19.28 2.97 10.42
CA PHE A 40 18.66 2.36 9.25
C PHE A 40 19.70 1.96 8.20
N SER A 41 19.45 0.85 7.53
CA SER A 41 20.24 0.41 6.38
C SER A 41 19.41 0.27 5.10
N LEU A 42 18.09 0.29 5.23
CA LEU A 42 17.17 0.35 4.11
C LEU A 42 16.21 1.52 4.28
N PHE A 43 15.76 2.08 3.16
CA PHE A 43 14.67 3.04 3.14
C PHE A 43 13.68 2.67 2.04
N TYR A 44 12.48 2.27 2.47
CA TYR A 44 11.32 2.18 1.62
C TYR A 44 10.73 3.57 1.41
N VAL A 45 10.92 4.11 0.20
CA VAL A 45 10.35 5.40 -0.18
C VAL A 45 9.08 5.15 -0.98
N LEU A 46 7.97 5.71 -0.51
CA LEU A 46 6.65 5.48 -1.09
C LEU A 46 6.45 6.18 -2.46
N PRO A 47 5.43 5.78 -3.24
CA PRO A 47 5.40 6.04 -4.68
C PRO A 47 5.28 7.49 -5.15
N THR A 48 4.99 8.47 -4.30
CA THR A 48 5.09 9.90 -4.68
C THR A 48 6.52 10.33 -5.03
N PHE A 49 7.50 9.45 -4.81
CA PHE A 49 8.84 9.54 -5.40
C PHE A 49 8.77 9.65 -6.94
N PHE A 50 7.76 9.06 -7.57
CA PHE A 50 7.53 9.11 -9.02
C PHE A 50 6.40 10.07 -9.39
N ASN A 51 6.38 10.48 -10.67
CA ASN A 51 5.27 11.27 -11.21
C ASN A 51 3.96 10.49 -11.11
N SER A 52 3.00 11.06 -10.38
CA SER A 52 1.75 10.40 -9.98
C SER A 52 0.66 11.44 -9.69
N ASP A 53 -0.60 11.00 -9.56
CA ASP A 53 -1.74 11.90 -9.31
C ASP A 53 -2.66 11.48 -8.14
N LEU A 54 -3.35 10.34 -8.26
CA LEU A 54 -4.25 9.80 -7.25
C LEU A 54 -3.55 8.83 -6.29
N ASP A 55 -4.27 8.51 -5.21
CA ASP A 55 -3.91 7.49 -4.23
C ASP A 55 -2.50 7.69 -3.68
N ARG A 56 -2.12 8.96 -3.45
CA ARG A 56 -0.83 9.41 -2.89
C ARG A 56 0.36 8.62 -3.48
N GLY A 57 0.41 8.54 -4.80
CA GLY A 57 1.52 7.93 -5.52
C GLY A 57 1.19 6.63 -6.27
N PHE A 58 0.15 5.90 -5.87
CA PHE A 58 -0.15 4.59 -6.48
C PHE A 58 -0.86 4.70 -7.85
N SER A 59 -1.26 5.90 -8.27
CA SER A 59 -1.67 6.18 -9.65
C SER A 59 -0.49 6.76 -10.44
N ILE A 60 0.38 5.88 -10.95
CA ILE A 60 1.64 6.24 -11.60
C ILE A 60 1.40 6.79 -13.01
N ILE A 61 1.91 7.98 -13.29
CA ILE A 61 1.97 8.56 -14.63
C ILE A 61 3.18 7.98 -15.37
N ASP A 62 4.34 8.05 -14.75
CA ASP A 62 5.58 7.44 -15.21
C ASP A 62 6.56 7.23 -14.05
N TYR A 63 7.58 6.39 -14.26
CA TYR A 63 8.63 6.12 -13.28
C TYR A 63 9.81 7.11 -13.36
N ASN A 64 9.62 8.33 -13.88
CA ASN A 64 10.61 9.40 -13.63
C ASN A 64 10.43 9.91 -12.20
N ILE A 65 11.51 10.49 -11.67
CA ILE A 65 11.50 11.15 -10.37
C ILE A 65 10.51 12.32 -10.43
N ASN A 66 9.68 12.45 -9.40
CA ASN A 66 8.90 13.64 -9.15
C ASN A 66 9.84 14.77 -8.67
N GLU A 67 10.22 15.66 -9.59
CA GLU A 67 11.19 16.74 -9.32
C GLU A 67 10.70 17.77 -8.30
N ASP A 68 9.40 17.80 -7.98
CA ASP A 68 8.86 18.65 -6.93
C ASP A 68 9.28 18.15 -5.53
N LEU A 69 9.40 16.82 -5.36
CA LEU A 69 9.65 16.18 -4.06
C LEU A 69 11.07 15.58 -3.93
N VAL A 70 11.71 15.23 -5.05
CA VAL A 70 12.93 14.44 -5.07
C VAL A 70 13.90 14.95 -6.13
N SER A 71 15.18 15.01 -5.78
CA SER A 71 16.28 15.41 -6.67
C SER A 71 17.27 14.26 -6.88
N LYS A 72 18.12 14.38 -7.91
CA LYS A 72 19.23 13.43 -8.12
C LYS A 72 20.25 13.45 -6.98
N LYS A 73 20.43 14.62 -6.35
CA LYS A 73 21.32 14.78 -5.19
C LYS A 73 20.84 13.95 -4.00
N ASP A 74 19.53 13.82 -3.81
CA ASP A 74 18.97 13.00 -2.72
C ASP A 74 19.39 11.52 -2.84
N LEU A 75 19.46 10.99 -4.07
CA LEU A 75 19.94 9.63 -4.33
C LEU A 75 21.44 9.48 -4.01
N GLU A 76 22.25 10.49 -4.33
CA GLU A 76 23.67 10.52 -3.99
C GLU A 76 23.88 10.58 -2.47
N ASP A 77 23.10 11.40 -1.78
CA ASP A 77 23.18 11.58 -0.33
C ASP A 77 22.72 10.31 0.41
N LEU A 78 21.63 9.65 -0.02
CA LEU A 78 21.21 8.35 0.52
C LEU A 78 22.26 7.26 0.31
N LYS A 79 22.88 7.21 -0.87
CA LYS A 79 23.99 6.30 -1.15
C LYS A 79 25.20 6.58 -0.25
N SER A 80 25.48 7.85 0.04
CA SER A 80 26.58 8.25 0.95
C SER A 80 26.34 7.81 2.40
N LEU A 81 25.07 7.74 2.81
CA LEU A 81 24.64 7.20 4.11
C LEU A 81 24.69 5.67 4.16
N GLY A 82 24.96 4.98 3.04
CA GLY A 82 24.96 3.52 2.97
C GLY A 82 23.56 2.91 3.08
N ILE A 83 22.52 3.68 2.75
CA ILE A 83 21.13 3.24 2.81
C ILE A 83 20.72 2.68 1.45
N GLU A 84 20.29 1.42 1.42
CA GLU A 84 19.72 0.80 0.23
C GLU A 84 18.24 1.17 0.06
N LEU A 85 17.78 1.31 -1.18
CA LEU A 85 16.41 1.75 -1.45
C LEU A 85 15.48 0.58 -1.75
N LYS A 86 14.26 0.72 -1.25
CA LYS A 86 13.12 -0.09 -1.65
C LYS A 86 12.10 0.82 -2.33
N PHE A 87 11.55 0.35 -3.45
CA PHE A 87 10.48 1.03 -4.18
C PHE A 87 9.34 0.07 -4.50
N ASP A 88 8.19 0.65 -4.84
CA ASP A 88 7.09 -0.04 -5.48
C ASP A 88 7.31 -0.17 -6.99
N ILE A 89 6.85 -1.30 -7.53
CA ILE A 89 6.31 -1.34 -8.87
C ILE A 89 4.81 -1.65 -8.81
N VAL A 90 4.03 -0.72 -9.37
CA VAL A 90 2.58 -0.80 -9.52
C VAL A 90 2.33 -1.53 -10.83
N LEU A 91 2.37 -2.86 -10.77
CA LEU A 91 2.27 -3.70 -11.97
C LEU A 91 0.83 -3.72 -12.50
N ASN A 92 -0.18 -3.69 -11.61
CA ASN A 92 -1.56 -3.91 -12.00
C ASN A 92 -2.14 -2.78 -12.87
N HIS A 93 -1.69 -1.54 -12.72
CA HIS A 93 -2.35 -0.38 -13.31
C HIS A 93 -1.42 0.83 -13.51
N LEU A 94 -1.84 1.75 -14.38
CA LEU A 94 -1.22 3.07 -14.57
C LEU A 94 -2.29 4.17 -14.56
N SER A 95 -1.87 5.41 -14.32
CA SER A 95 -2.75 6.58 -14.38
C SER A 95 -3.35 6.77 -15.77
N VAL A 96 -4.59 7.28 -15.83
CA VAL A 96 -5.19 7.87 -17.05
C VAL A 96 -4.27 8.92 -17.70
N ALA A 97 -3.45 9.61 -16.91
CA ALA A 97 -2.50 10.60 -17.40
C ALA A 97 -1.16 10.03 -17.90
N SER A 98 -0.95 8.70 -17.81
CA SER A 98 0.23 8.02 -18.36
C SER A 98 0.37 8.23 -19.87
N PRO A 99 1.60 8.27 -20.41
CA PRO A 99 1.81 8.40 -21.85
C PRO A 99 1.06 7.35 -22.69
N GLN A 100 1.00 6.12 -22.20
CA GLN A 100 0.34 4.99 -22.84
C GLN A 100 -1.18 5.20 -22.93
N PHE A 101 -1.82 5.60 -21.82
CA PHE A 101 -3.27 5.81 -21.80
C PHE A 101 -3.66 7.09 -22.55
N LYS A 102 -2.84 8.15 -22.50
CA LYS A 102 -3.06 9.37 -23.31
C LYS A 102 -3.00 9.08 -24.81
N ASP A 103 -2.07 8.24 -25.25
CA ASP A 103 -2.00 7.82 -26.66
C ASP A 103 -3.26 7.02 -27.06
N LEU A 104 -3.72 6.12 -26.19
CA LEU A 104 -4.97 5.39 -26.37
C LEU A 104 -6.18 6.33 -26.48
N LEU A 105 -6.31 7.31 -25.59
CA LEU A 105 -7.39 8.31 -25.65
C LEU A 105 -7.33 9.19 -26.89
N LYS A 106 -6.14 9.39 -27.48
CA LYS A 106 -5.94 10.22 -28.67
C LYS A 106 -6.19 9.46 -29.98
N HIS A 107 -5.79 8.20 -30.04
CA HIS A 107 -5.79 7.40 -31.27
C HIS A 107 -6.83 6.27 -31.28
N GLY A 108 -7.47 6.00 -30.15
CA GLY A 108 -8.48 4.94 -29.99
C GLY A 108 -7.94 3.59 -30.46
N LYS A 109 -8.71 2.90 -31.31
CA LYS A 109 -8.33 1.60 -31.88
C LYS A 109 -7.07 1.62 -32.78
N ASN A 110 -6.61 2.82 -33.18
CA ASN A 110 -5.39 2.99 -33.96
C ASN A 110 -4.15 3.24 -33.08
N SER A 111 -4.31 3.33 -31.76
CA SER A 111 -3.19 3.43 -30.82
C SER A 111 -2.35 2.16 -30.83
N ILE A 112 -1.04 2.31 -30.67
CA ILE A 112 -0.14 1.17 -30.42
C ILE A 112 -0.42 0.51 -29.06
N TYR A 113 -1.05 1.25 -28.14
CA TYR A 113 -1.42 0.83 -26.80
C TYR A 113 -2.86 0.33 -26.68
N LYS A 114 -3.56 0.09 -27.80
CA LYS A 114 -4.95 -0.42 -27.79
C LYS A 114 -5.15 -1.67 -26.93
N ASP A 115 -4.15 -2.56 -26.92
CA ASP A 115 -4.14 -3.81 -26.15
C ASP A 115 -3.35 -3.69 -24.84
N PHE A 116 -2.81 -2.52 -24.50
CA PHE A 116 -2.01 -2.30 -23.27
C PHE A 116 -2.90 -2.27 -22.01
N PHE A 117 -4.14 -1.80 -22.15
CA PHE A 117 -5.14 -1.74 -21.09
C PHE A 117 -6.31 -2.66 -21.40
N ILE A 118 -7.14 -2.93 -20.40
CA ILE A 118 -8.25 -3.88 -20.55
C ILE A 118 -9.54 -3.11 -20.84
N ASN A 119 -10.02 -3.18 -22.08
CA ASN A 119 -11.37 -2.76 -22.41
C ASN A 119 -12.37 -3.75 -21.80
N TRP A 120 -13.25 -3.27 -20.93
CA TRP A 120 -14.20 -4.10 -20.17
C TRP A 120 -15.16 -4.86 -21.09
N ASN A 121 -15.70 -4.19 -22.10
CA ASN A 121 -16.65 -4.81 -23.02
C ASN A 121 -15.99 -5.86 -23.91
N GLU A 122 -14.75 -5.62 -24.33
CA GLU A 122 -13.99 -6.61 -25.10
C GLU A 122 -13.67 -7.84 -24.24
N PHE A 123 -13.30 -7.64 -22.96
CA PHE A 123 -13.03 -8.73 -22.02
C PHE A 123 -14.26 -9.62 -21.78
N TRP A 124 -15.45 -9.02 -21.63
CA TRP A 124 -16.70 -9.73 -21.34
C TRP A 124 -17.53 -10.09 -22.58
N GLN A 125 -16.96 -9.94 -23.78
CA GLN A 125 -17.68 -10.23 -25.01
C GLN A 125 -18.17 -11.69 -25.04
N GLY A 126 -19.49 -11.88 -25.12
CA GLY A 126 -20.12 -13.20 -25.15
C GLY A 126 -20.42 -13.82 -23.77
N PHE A 127 -20.10 -13.12 -22.68
CA PHE A 127 -20.25 -13.60 -21.29
C PHE A 127 -21.17 -12.70 -20.44
N GLY A 128 -22.04 -11.93 -21.08
CA GLY A 128 -22.93 -10.99 -20.42
C GLY A 128 -23.84 -10.25 -21.39
N LYS A 129 -24.60 -9.29 -20.86
CA LYS A 129 -25.59 -8.51 -21.61
C LYS A 129 -25.27 -7.03 -21.56
N LEU A 130 -25.42 -6.34 -22.70
CA LEU A 130 -25.25 -4.89 -22.77
C LEU A 130 -26.38 -4.18 -22.05
N ASN A 131 -26.06 -3.27 -21.13
CA ASN A 131 -27.05 -2.40 -20.49
C ASN A 131 -27.34 -1.15 -21.34
N SER A 132 -28.20 -0.26 -20.83
CA SER A 132 -28.57 1.00 -21.49
C SER A 132 -27.39 1.97 -21.69
N ASP A 133 -26.34 1.84 -20.87
CA ASP A 133 -25.16 2.72 -20.89
C ASP A 133 -24.05 2.18 -21.81
N GLY A 134 -24.34 1.11 -22.56
CA GLY A 134 -23.36 0.48 -23.46
C GLY A 134 -22.27 -0.30 -22.73
N ILE A 135 -22.51 -0.75 -21.49
CA ILE A 135 -21.60 -1.57 -20.70
C ILE A 135 -22.12 -3.00 -20.66
N ILE A 136 -21.25 -3.98 -20.89
CA ILE A 136 -21.60 -5.39 -20.70
C ILE A 136 -21.65 -5.68 -19.19
N ILE A 137 -22.80 -6.15 -18.72
CA ILE A 137 -22.97 -6.71 -17.38
C ILE A 137 -22.70 -8.21 -17.49
N PRO A 138 -21.66 -8.75 -16.85
CA PRO A 138 -21.38 -10.20 -16.85
C PRO A 138 -22.57 -10.97 -16.29
N ASP A 139 -22.81 -12.18 -16.81
CA ASP A 139 -23.82 -13.07 -16.23
C ASP A 139 -23.46 -13.43 -14.77
N ASP A 140 -24.46 -13.66 -13.92
CA ASP A 140 -24.32 -13.87 -12.46
C ASP A 140 -23.25 -14.93 -12.10
N VAL A 141 -23.18 -16.03 -12.88
CA VAL A 141 -22.19 -17.11 -12.69
C VAL A 141 -20.72 -16.63 -12.74
N TYR A 142 -20.46 -15.50 -13.39
CA TYR A 142 -19.15 -14.86 -13.45
C TYR A 142 -19.05 -13.71 -12.45
N LEU A 143 -20.11 -12.91 -12.32
CA LEU A 143 -20.14 -11.75 -11.43
C LEU A 143 -19.97 -12.16 -9.96
N ASP A 144 -20.63 -13.24 -9.52
CA ASP A 144 -20.57 -13.75 -8.15
C ASP A 144 -19.18 -14.23 -7.72
N LYS A 145 -18.31 -14.52 -8.70
CA LYS A 145 -16.93 -14.95 -8.43
C LYS A 145 -15.96 -13.78 -8.30
N LEU A 146 -16.28 -12.63 -8.89
CA LEU A 146 -15.36 -11.50 -8.97
C LEU A 146 -15.04 -10.95 -7.58
N PHE A 147 -13.75 -10.83 -7.29
CA PHE A 147 -13.29 -10.19 -6.07
C PHE A 147 -13.31 -8.67 -6.24
N MET A 148 -14.29 -8.01 -5.63
CA MET A 148 -14.53 -6.57 -5.77
C MET A 148 -13.79 -5.74 -4.71
N ARG A 149 -13.24 -4.60 -5.13
CA ARG A 149 -12.53 -3.64 -4.26
C ARG A 149 -13.23 -2.29 -4.08
N LYS A 150 -14.34 -2.10 -4.79
CA LYS A 150 -15.25 -0.95 -4.71
C LYS A 150 -16.68 -1.41 -5.02
N SER A 151 -17.66 -0.60 -4.66
CA SER A 151 -19.07 -0.83 -5.02
C SER A 151 -19.28 -0.76 -6.52
N GLY A 152 -20.09 -1.68 -7.05
CA GLY A 152 -20.39 -1.76 -8.48
C GLY A 152 -19.25 -2.37 -9.32
N LEU A 153 -19.37 -2.28 -10.64
CA LEU A 153 -18.37 -2.84 -11.55
C LEU A 153 -17.02 -2.09 -11.47
N PRO A 154 -15.88 -2.78 -11.62
CA PRO A 154 -14.56 -2.19 -11.58
C PRO A 154 -14.23 -1.52 -12.92
N ILE A 155 -14.96 -0.47 -13.27
CA ILE A 155 -14.83 0.25 -14.54
C ILE A 155 -14.68 1.76 -14.33
N LEU A 156 -14.01 2.38 -15.30
CA LEU A 156 -14.08 3.82 -15.57
C LEU A 156 -14.46 4.00 -17.04
N GLN A 157 -15.54 4.76 -17.30
CA GLN A 157 -15.91 5.15 -18.67
C GLN A 157 -15.09 6.37 -19.10
N VAL A 158 -14.37 6.25 -20.21
CA VAL A 158 -13.52 7.32 -20.75
C VAL A 158 -13.96 7.73 -22.16
N PRO A 159 -13.88 9.03 -22.52
CA PRO A 159 -14.27 9.49 -23.84
C PRO A 159 -13.20 9.14 -24.89
N PHE A 160 -13.64 8.66 -26.05
CA PHE A 160 -12.79 8.30 -27.18
C PHE A 160 -12.89 9.31 -28.33
N PRO A 161 -11.90 9.34 -29.27
CA PRO A 161 -11.85 10.31 -30.36
C PRO A 161 -13.07 10.27 -31.29
N ASP A 162 -13.66 9.08 -31.45
CA ASP A 162 -14.86 8.85 -32.27
C ASP A 162 -16.16 9.38 -31.61
N GLY A 163 -16.07 9.92 -30.40
CA GLY A 163 -17.20 10.44 -29.63
C GLY A 163 -17.89 9.39 -28.76
N SER A 164 -17.46 8.13 -28.80
CA SER A 164 -17.96 7.09 -27.89
C SER A 164 -17.38 7.23 -26.48
N LYS A 165 -18.06 6.65 -25.49
CA LYS A 165 -17.51 6.39 -24.16
C LYS A 165 -17.18 4.90 -24.07
N GLN A 166 -15.93 4.57 -23.75
CA GLN A 166 -15.47 3.19 -23.64
C GLN A 166 -15.25 2.82 -22.17
N PRO A 167 -15.80 1.70 -21.68
CA PRO A 167 -15.53 1.23 -20.33
C PRO A 167 -14.18 0.50 -20.30
N TYR A 168 -13.25 0.99 -19.49
CA TYR A 168 -11.98 0.32 -19.22
C TYR A 168 -11.95 -0.18 -17.78
N TRP A 169 -11.26 -1.31 -17.58
CA TRP A 169 -11.10 -1.91 -16.26
C TRP A 169 -10.32 -0.95 -15.34
N ASN A 170 -10.88 -0.70 -14.17
CA ASN A 170 -10.33 0.12 -13.10
C ASN A 170 -10.73 -0.51 -11.76
N THR A 171 -9.82 -1.33 -11.20
CA THR A 171 -10.05 -2.09 -9.97
C THR A 171 -10.13 -1.20 -8.74
N PHE A 172 -9.36 -0.12 -8.71
CA PHE A 172 -9.14 0.72 -7.54
C PHE A 172 -9.77 2.12 -7.71
N TYR A 173 -9.05 3.18 -7.35
CA TYR A 173 -9.56 4.54 -7.29
C TYR A 173 -9.79 5.15 -8.68
N GLN A 174 -10.80 6.01 -8.73
CA GLN A 174 -11.12 6.88 -9.86
C GLN A 174 -11.69 8.19 -9.35
N LYS A 175 -11.51 9.27 -10.13
CA LYS A 175 -12.11 10.57 -9.90
C LYS A 175 -12.45 11.22 -11.24
N ILE A 176 -13.69 11.66 -11.37
CA ILE A 176 -14.15 12.45 -12.50
C ILE A 176 -14.47 13.85 -11.98
N THR A 177 -13.75 14.85 -12.47
CA THR A 177 -14.03 16.26 -12.13
C THR A 177 -14.65 16.93 -13.34
N PHE A 178 -15.89 17.37 -13.20
CA PHE A 178 -16.57 18.16 -14.21
C PHE A 178 -16.03 19.60 -14.18
N ASN A 179 -15.43 20.05 -15.27
CA ASN A 179 -14.93 21.42 -15.40
C ASN A 179 -16.02 22.32 -15.99
N LYS A 180 -16.02 23.59 -15.60
CA LYS A 180 -16.92 24.59 -16.17
C LYS A 180 -16.75 24.67 -17.69
N ILE A 181 -17.87 24.84 -18.39
CA ILE A 181 -17.90 25.08 -19.83
C ILE A 181 -18.11 26.57 -20.11
N GLU A 182 -17.54 27.02 -21.22
CA GLU A 182 -17.67 28.38 -21.74
C GLU A 182 -18.44 28.36 -23.08
N VAL A 183 -18.95 29.53 -23.49
CA VAL A 183 -19.70 29.66 -24.75
C VAL A 183 -18.87 29.17 -25.95
N GLU A 184 -17.55 29.36 -25.92
CA GLU A 184 -16.61 28.90 -26.94
C GLU A 184 -16.59 27.36 -27.06
N ASP A 185 -16.84 26.62 -25.97
CA ASP A 185 -16.92 25.16 -26.00
C ASP A 185 -18.15 24.67 -26.79
N LEU A 186 -19.17 25.52 -26.95
CA LEU A 186 -20.41 25.23 -27.69
C LEU A 186 -20.39 25.77 -29.13
N LYS A 187 -19.23 26.18 -29.66
CA LYS A 187 -19.15 26.78 -31.01
C LYS A 187 -19.60 25.85 -32.13
N ASP A 188 -19.28 24.55 -32.02
CA ASP A 188 -19.56 23.53 -33.04
C ASP A 188 -20.97 22.91 -32.88
N VAL A 189 -21.74 23.39 -31.90
CA VAL A 189 -23.15 23.01 -31.74
C VAL A 189 -23.99 23.92 -32.65
N PHE A 190 -24.34 23.41 -33.83
CA PHE A 190 -25.21 24.09 -34.80
C PHE A 190 -26.59 24.38 -34.19
N ASN A 191 -27.23 25.46 -34.65
CA ASN A 191 -28.60 25.89 -34.28
C ASN A 191 -28.80 26.46 -32.86
N LEU A 192 -27.74 26.92 -32.18
CA LEU A 192 -27.87 27.68 -30.92
C LEU A 192 -27.47 29.14 -31.13
N SER A 193 -28.34 30.08 -30.75
CA SER A 193 -28.04 31.50 -30.63
C SER A 193 -27.10 31.78 -29.46
N LEU A 194 -26.44 32.94 -29.46
CA LEU A 194 -25.55 33.34 -28.37
C LEU A 194 -26.24 33.35 -26.99
N PRO A 195 -27.46 33.91 -26.83
CA PRO A 195 -28.19 33.85 -25.55
C PRO A 195 -28.52 32.42 -25.09
N GLU A 196 -28.83 31.51 -26.03
CA GLU A 196 -29.07 30.11 -25.71
C GLU A 196 -27.79 29.43 -25.20
N LYS A 197 -26.65 29.68 -25.85
CA LYS A 197 -25.35 29.16 -25.41
C LYS A 197 -24.98 29.67 -24.01
N GLU A 198 -25.19 30.96 -23.74
CA GLU A 198 -24.96 31.54 -22.41
C GLU A 198 -25.85 30.89 -21.34
N SER A 199 -27.13 30.71 -21.63
CA SER A 199 -28.09 30.06 -20.72
C SER A 199 -27.70 28.60 -20.44
N ILE A 200 -27.31 27.85 -21.47
CA ILE A 200 -26.85 26.46 -21.34
C ILE A 200 -25.60 26.38 -20.46
N CYS A 201 -24.60 27.24 -20.70
CA CYS A 201 -23.39 27.30 -19.86
C CYS A 201 -23.74 27.61 -18.40
N GLN A 202 -24.66 28.53 -18.13
CA GLN A 202 -25.09 28.84 -16.76
C GLN A 202 -25.76 27.64 -16.07
N ILE A 203 -26.67 26.95 -16.77
CA ILE A 203 -27.38 25.78 -16.22
C ILE A 203 -26.39 24.65 -15.90
N ILE A 204 -25.48 24.36 -16.83
CA ILE A 204 -24.48 23.29 -16.68
C ILE A 204 -23.50 23.65 -15.57
N ASN A 205 -22.92 24.85 -15.59
CA ASN A 205 -21.93 25.26 -14.58
C ASN A 205 -22.54 25.30 -13.18
N LYS A 206 -23.79 25.74 -13.04
CA LYS A 206 -24.52 25.66 -11.77
C LYS A 206 -24.75 24.22 -11.33
N SER A 207 -25.06 23.32 -12.26
CA SER A 207 -25.27 21.91 -11.93
C SER A 207 -23.98 21.21 -11.54
N ILE A 208 -22.85 21.59 -12.14
CA ILE A 208 -21.50 21.17 -11.73
C ILE A 208 -21.20 21.66 -10.31
N GLU A 209 -21.47 22.93 -10.00
CA GLU A 209 -21.30 23.51 -8.65
C GLU A 209 -22.18 22.81 -7.60
N ASP A 210 -23.41 22.45 -7.98
CA ASP A 210 -24.38 21.75 -7.14
C ASP A 210 -24.16 20.21 -7.08
N ASN A 211 -23.14 19.66 -7.75
CA ASN A 211 -22.89 18.20 -7.90
C ASN A 211 -24.12 17.41 -8.42
N LYS A 212 -24.89 17.97 -9.35
CA LYS A 212 -26.06 17.32 -9.95
C LYS A 212 -25.67 16.45 -11.16
N PRO A 213 -26.35 15.30 -11.38
CA PRO A 213 -26.10 14.46 -12.56
C PRO A 213 -26.30 15.21 -13.87
N ILE A 214 -25.27 15.21 -14.73
CA ILE A 214 -25.26 15.96 -15.99
C ILE A 214 -26.24 15.34 -17.01
N GLU A 215 -26.47 14.03 -16.95
CA GLU A 215 -27.42 13.30 -17.79
C GLU A 215 -28.87 13.74 -17.56
N GLN A 216 -29.16 14.15 -16.33
CA GLN A 216 -30.51 14.49 -15.87
C GLN A 216 -30.85 15.95 -16.09
N LEU A 217 -29.97 16.71 -16.74
CA LEU A 217 -30.23 18.12 -17.04
C LEU A 217 -31.41 18.28 -17.99
N GLN A 218 -32.39 19.07 -17.54
CA GLN A 218 -33.50 19.51 -18.37
C GLN A 218 -33.06 20.73 -19.18
N LEU A 219 -32.46 20.44 -20.34
CA LEU A 219 -32.25 21.44 -21.38
C LEU A 219 -33.46 21.37 -22.31
N ASN A 220 -34.15 22.50 -22.53
CA ASN A 220 -35.28 22.59 -23.46
C ASN A 220 -34.78 22.55 -24.93
N LEU A 221 -34.12 21.46 -25.32
CA LEU A 221 -33.43 21.27 -26.60
C LEU A 221 -33.79 19.90 -27.16
N ASP A 222 -33.60 19.71 -28.47
CA ASP A 222 -33.68 18.40 -29.09
C ASP A 222 -32.67 17.43 -28.48
N GLU A 223 -33.04 16.15 -28.35
CA GLU A 223 -32.20 15.12 -27.72
C GLU A 223 -30.82 14.98 -28.39
N ASP A 224 -30.73 15.12 -29.72
CA ASP A 224 -29.44 15.09 -30.43
C ASP A 224 -28.51 16.26 -30.03
N VAL A 225 -29.09 17.44 -29.78
CA VAL A 225 -28.35 18.63 -29.35
C VAL A 225 -27.93 18.48 -27.89
N LYS A 226 -28.84 17.98 -27.04
CA LYS A 226 -28.55 17.64 -25.65
C LYS A 226 -27.41 16.62 -25.54
N HIS A 227 -27.45 15.54 -26.33
CA HIS A 227 -26.37 14.55 -26.38
C HIS A 227 -25.02 15.16 -26.78
N LYS A 228 -24.99 16.06 -27.77
CA LYS A 228 -23.76 16.79 -28.15
C LYS A 228 -23.22 17.65 -27.01
N ILE A 229 -24.08 18.38 -26.32
CA ILE A 229 -23.70 19.24 -25.19
C ILE A 229 -23.15 18.38 -24.04
N VAL A 230 -23.86 17.31 -23.67
CA VAL A 230 -23.39 16.36 -22.65
C VAL A 230 -22.02 15.80 -23.02
N ASN A 231 -21.80 15.41 -24.29
CA ASN A 231 -20.50 14.95 -24.76
C ASN A 231 -19.40 16.02 -24.67
N ILE A 232 -19.72 17.30 -24.90
CA ILE A 232 -18.77 18.42 -24.70
C ILE A 232 -18.38 18.54 -23.23
N VAL A 233 -19.36 18.50 -22.32
CA VAL A 233 -19.11 18.52 -20.86
C VAL A 233 -18.18 17.37 -20.46
N TYR A 234 -18.46 16.16 -20.95
CA TYR A 234 -17.63 14.99 -20.69
C TYR A 234 -16.22 15.06 -21.29
N ARG A 235 -16.04 15.72 -22.44
CA ARG A 235 -14.71 15.98 -23.01
C ARG A 235 -13.92 17.04 -22.24
N LYS A 236 -14.61 17.96 -21.57
CA LYS A 236 -14.02 18.94 -20.67
C LYS A 236 -13.72 18.37 -19.28
N CYS A 237 -14.15 17.16 -18.95
CA CYS A 237 -13.87 16.55 -17.65
C CYS A 237 -12.38 16.19 -17.49
N THR A 238 -11.90 16.34 -16.27
CA THR A 238 -10.63 15.74 -15.85
C THR A 238 -10.91 14.34 -15.34
N TYR A 239 -10.29 13.34 -15.96
CA TYR A 239 -10.37 11.94 -15.54
C TYR A 239 -9.07 11.57 -14.87
N LEU A 240 -9.18 11.05 -13.66
CA LEU A 240 -8.10 10.40 -12.95
C LEU A 240 -8.54 8.98 -12.61
N GLY A 241 -7.64 8.02 -12.73
CA GLY A 241 -7.97 6.62 -12.49
C GLY A 241 -6.78 5.71 -12.63
N GLN A 242 -6.81 4.63 -11.85
CA GLN A 242 -5.85 3.54 -11.86
C GLN A 242 -6.28 2.50 -12.91
N MET A 243 -5.88 2.68 -14.16
CA MET A 243 -6.33 1.87 -15.30
C MET A 243 -5.57 0.56 -15.37
N ASP A 244 -6.28 -0.56 -15.25
CA ASP A 244 -5.65 -1.88 -15.21
C ASP A 244 -4.99 -2.22 -16.55
N VAL A 245 -3.75 -2.68 -16.47
CA VAL A 245 -2.98 -3.10 -17.65
C VAL A 245 -3.33 -4.53 -18.04
N ASN A 246 -3.19 -4.83 -19.32
CA ASN A 246 -3.40 -6.15 -19.88
C ASN A 246 -2.08 -6.93 -19.90
N ALA A 247 -1.87 -7.79 -18.89
CA ALA A 247 -0.66 -8.61 -18.79
C ALA A 247 -0.49 -9.65 -19.92
N LYS A 248 -1.50 -9.82 -20.81
CA LYS A 248 -1.35 -10.60 -22.05
C LYS A 248 -0.62 -9.82 -23.16
N SER A 249 -0.49 -8.50 -23.04
CA SER A 249 0.20 -7.64 -23.99
C SER A 249 1.72 -7.70 -23.84
N PRO A 250 2.50 -7.93 -24.93
CA PRO A 250 3.96 -7.87 -24.88
C PRO A 250 4.49 -6.50 -24.44
N LEU A 251 3.83 -5.41 -24.84
CA LEU A 251 4.24 -4.04 -24.51
C LEU A 251 4.22 -3.77 -23.00
N VAL A 252 3.34 -4.43 -22.25
CA VAL A 252 3.30 -4.33 -20.78
C VAL A 252 4.56 -4.95 -20.16
N TRP A 253 5.04 -6.08 -20.71
CA TRP A 253 6.25 -6.72 -20.23
C TRP A 253 7.53 -5.99 -20.66
N GLU A 254 7.54 -5.35 -21.83
CA GLU A 254 8.60 -4.42 -22.23
C GLU A 254 8.67 -3.23 -21.27
N PHE A 255 7.51 -2.63 -20.94
CA PHE A 255 7.41 -1.57 -19.95
C PHE A 255 7.94 -2.01 -18.57
N TYR A 256 7.60 -3.21 -18.10
CA TYR A 256 8.15 -3.73 -16.84
C TYR A 256 9.67 -3.90 -16.91
N ASN A 257 10.21 -4.41 -18.02
CA ASN A 257 11.65 -4.57 -18.19
C ASN A 257 12.40 -3.22 -18.13
N GLU A 258 11.90 -2.21 -18.83
CA GLU A 258 12.46 -0.85 -18.79
C GLU A 258 12.33 -0.23 -17.40
N THR A 259 11.19 -0.41 -16.75
CA THR A 259 10.91 0.12 -15.42
C THR A 259 11.84 -0.46 -14.37
N LEU A 260 12.03 -1.79 -14.33
CA LEU A 260 12.91 -2.44 -13.37
C LEU A 260 14.37 -1.97 -13.52
N ALA A 261 14.86 -1.84 -14.76
CA ALA A 261 16.19 -1.30 -15.02
C ALA A 261 16.33 0.16 -14.54
N LYS A 262 15.28 0.97 -14.74
CA LYS A 262 15.25 2.35 -14.25
C LYS A 262 15.25 2.44 -12.73
N LEU A 263 14.42 1.65 -12.06
CA LEU A 263 14.39 1.59 -10.59
C LEU A 263 15.76 1.17 -10.02
N LYS A 264 16.40 0.17 -10.64
CA LYS A 264 17.78 -0.21 -10.30
C LYS A 264 18.76 0.96 -10.45
N SER A 265 18.63 1.76 -11.50
CA SER A 265 19.48 2.94 -11.73
C SER A 265 19.33 4.02 -10.64
N PHE A 266 18.21 4.07 -9.94
CA PHE A 266 18.01 4.94 -8.78
C PHE A 266 18.58 4.36 -7.48
N GLY A 267 19.18 3.17 -7.49
CA GLY A 267 19.74 2.52 -6.30
C GLY A 267 18.81 1.53 -5.60
N CYS A 268 17.73 1.11 -6.25
CA CYS A 268 16.81 0.10 -5.73
C CYS A 268 17.52 -1.24 -5.50
N SER A 269 17.27 -1.87 -4.36
CA SER A 269 17.70 -3.24 -4.04
C SER A 269 16.54 -4.19 -3.74
N VAL A 270 15.43 -3.67 -3.20
CA VAL A 270 14.20 -4.43 -2.93
C VAL A 270 13.03 -3.81 -3.68
N LEU A 271 12.26 -4.62 -4.38
CA LEU A 271 11.13 -4.19 -5.19
C LEU A 271 9.84 -4.78 -4.63
N ARG A 272 8.97 -3.91 -4.10
CA ARG A 272 7.62 -4.29 -3.67
C ARG A 272 6.73 -4.45 -4.90
N LEU A 273 6.09 -5.61 -5.06
CA LEU A 273 5.10 -5.81 -6.12
C LEU A 273 3.72 -5.42 -5.59
N ASP A 274 3.31 -4.18 -5.89
CA ASP A 274 2.02 -3.65 -5.45
C ASP A 274 0.86 -4.32 -6.18
N ALA A 275 -0.17 -4.71 -5.41
CA ALA A 275 -1.43 -5.27 -5.91
C ALA A 275 -1.25 -6.39 -6.94
N PHE A 276 -0.17 -7.18 -6.84
CA PHE A 276 0.21 -8.13 -7.87
C PHE A 276 -0.83 -9.26 -8.05
N ALA A 277 -1.52 -9.64 -6.97
CA ALA A 277 -2.58 -10.64 -7.01
C ALA A 277 -3.72 -10.30 -7.99
N TYR A 278 -3.90 -9.02 -8.34
CA TYR A 278 -4.96 -8.55 -9.26
C TYR A 278 -4.53 -8.53 -10.73
N LEU A 279 -3.24 -8.72 -11.04
CA LEU A 279 -2.70 -8.54 -12.39
C LEU A 279 -3.30 -9.54 -13.39
N HIS A 280 -3.45 -10.80 -12.99
CA HIS A 280 -4.00 -11.85 -13.85
C HIS A 280 -5.53 -11.81 -13.86
N LYS A 281 -6.11 -11.51 -15.02
CA LYS A 281 -7.56 -11.45 -15.24
C LYS A 281 -7.99 -12.45 -16.29
N GLU A 282 -8.98 -13.26 -15.95
CA GLU A 282 -9.55 -14.30 -16.82
C GLU A 282 -11.05 -14.45 -16.56
N VAL A 283 -11.83 -14.67 -17.63
CA VAL A 283 -13.28 -14.85 -17.50
C VAL A 283 -13.59 -16.08 -16.65
N GLY A 284 -14.51 -15.90 -15.69
CA GLY A 284 -14.98 -16.97 -14.79
C GLY A 284 -14.03 -17.35 -13.65
N GLN A 285 -12.92 -16.63 -13.48
CA GLN A 285 -12.07 -16.67 -12.31
C GLN A 285 -12.40 -15.51 -11.36
N SER A 286 -11.87 -15.56 -10.12
CA SER A 286 -12.10 -14.49 -9.14
C SER A 286 -11.40 -13.18 -9.47
N ASN A 287 -10.33 -13.26 -10.27
CA ASN A 287 -9.42 -12.15 -10.59
C ASN A 287 -8.70 -11.61 -9.34
N PHE A 288 -8.50 -12.48 -8.37
CA PHE A 288 -7.59 -12.31 -7.24
C PHE A 288 -6.78 -13.59 -7.07
N PHE A 289 -5.47 -13.49 -7.31
CA PHE A 289 -4.51 -14.60 -7.27
C PHE A 289 -4.96 -15.82 -8.09
N ASN A 290 -5.39 -15.59 -9.34
CA ASN A 290 -5.83 -16.67 -10.23
C ASN A 290 -4.69 -17.67 -10.49
N THR A 291 -4.92 -18.95 -10.20
CA THR A 291 -3.93 -20.01 -10.47
C THR A 291 -4.28 -20.79 -11.75
N PRO A 292 -3.29 -21.22 -12.55
CA PRO A 292 -1.84 -21.01 -12.38
C PRO A 292 -1.32 -19.64 -12.86
N GLY A 293 -2.13 -18.82 -13.55
CA GLY A 293 -1.63 -17.67 -14.31
C GLY A 293 -0.91 -16.58 -13.49
N THR A 294 -1.28 -16.36 -12.23
CA THR A 294 -0.55 -15.47 -11.32
C THR A 294 0.87 -15.99 -11.04
N TRP A 295 1.07 -17.31 -10.94
CA TRP A 295 2.40 -17.92 -10.78
C TRP A 295 3.25 -17.74 -12.04
N ASP A 296 2.67 -17.92 -13.21
CA ASP A 296 3.36 -17.69 -14.49
C ASP A 296 3.88 -16.24 -14.59
N TYR A 297 3.06 -15.28 -14.17
CA TYR A 297 3.45 -13.87 -14.13
C TYR A 297 4.51 -13.58 -13.06
N LEU A 298 4.46 -14.25 -11.89
CA LEU A 298 5.50 -14.13 -10.85
C LEU A 298 6.86 -14.62 -11.34
N MET A 299 6.88 -15.76 -12.05
CA MET A 299 8.11 -16.28 -12.62
C MET A 299 8.68 -15.31 -13.66
N LYS A 300 7.84 -14.80 -14.56
CA LYS A 300 8.28 -13.87 -15.60
C LYS A 300 8.82 -12.55 -15.03
N ILE A 301 8.19 -11.98 -13.99
CA ILE A 301 8.71 -10.78 -13.35
C ILE A 301 10.00 -11.07 -12.56
N ARG A 302 10.13 -12.26 -11.96
CA ARG A 302 11.36 -12.71 -11.29
C ARG A 302 12.53 -12.77 -12.27
N GLU A 303 12.34 -13.32 -13.46
CA GLU A 303 13.39 -13.33 -14.49
C GLU A 303 13.87 -11.91 -14.86
N ILE A 304 12.98 -10.93 -14.88
CA ILE A 304 13.34 -9.53 -15.15
C ILE A 304 14.06 -8.93 -13.94
N ALA A 305 13.60 -9.21 -12.72
CA ALA A 305 14.19 -8.74 -11.48
C ALA A 305 15.61 -9.29 -11.27
N ASP A 306 15.82 -10.58 -11.53
CA ASP A 306 17.12 -11.25 -11.41
C ASP A 306 18.16 -10.64 -12.36
N LYS A 307 17.78 -10.28 -13.60
CA LYS A 307 18.65 -9.56 -14.55
C LYS A 307 19.10 -8.19 -14.04
N ASN A 308 18.34 -7.58 -13.14
CA ASN A 308 18.61 -6.27 -12.57
C ASN A 308 19.13 -6.37 -11.12
N GLU A 309 19.39 -7.57 -10.60
CA GLU A 309 19.80 -7.82 -9.21
C GLU A 309 18.84 -7.14 -8.21
N LEU A 310 17.53 -7.35 -8.41
CA LEU A 310 16.46 -6.83 -7.56
C LEU A 310 15.82 -7.97 -6.76
N LYS A 311 15.69 -7.81 -5.45
CA LYS A 311 14.95 -8.74 -4.59
C LYS A 311 13.46 -8.43 -4.69
N LEU A 312 12.63 -9.43 -4.95
CA LEU A 312 11.17 -9.24 -5.03
C LEU A 312 10.50 -9.44 -3.67
N LEU A 313 9.56 -8.56 -3.36
CA LEU A 313 8.70 -8.63 -2.19
C LEU A 313 7.24 -8.44 -2.62
N PRO A 314 6.53 -9.51 -3.00
CA PRO A 314 5.13 -9.44 -3.34
C PRO A 314 4.29 -8.96 -2.15
N GLU A 315 3.44 -7.96 -2.37
CA GLU A 315 2.42 -7.61 -1.39
C GLU A 315 1.16 -8.44 -1.62
N ILE A 316 0.82 -9.24 -0.60
CA ILE A 316 -0.32 -10.14 -0.64
C ILE A 316 -0.95 -10.13 0.76
N HIS A 317 -2.13 -9.51 0.86
CA HIS A 317 -3.01 -9.64 2.02
C HIS A 317 -3.90 -10.87 1.85
N ALA A 318 -3.74 -11.84 2.74
CA ALA A 318 -4.52 -13.07 2.72
C ALA A 318 -4.69 -13.61 4.14
N GLU A 319 -5.86 -14.20 4.39
CA GLU A 319 -6.15 -14.90 5.65
C GLU A 319 -5.10 -15.98 5.90
N TYR A 320 -4.56 -16.06 7.12
CA TYR A 320 -3.54 -17.04 7.50
C TYR A 320 -3.96 -18.47 7.14
N GLY A 321 -5.22 -18.83 7.39
CA GLY A 321 -5.76 -20.16 7.07
C GLY A 321 -5.83 -20.49 5.58
N SER A 322 -5.54 -19.54 4.68
CA SER A 322 -5.39 -19.81 3.24
C SER A 322 -4.08 -20.49 2.87
N PHE A 323 -3.07 -20.43 3.77
CA PHE A 323 -1.68 -20.86 3.51
C PHE A 323 -0.98 -20.19 2.33
N LEU A 324 -1.54 -19.13 1.74
CA LEU A 324 -0.92 -18.46 0.60
C LEU A 324 0.47 -17.89 0.92
N HIS A 325 0.68 -17.38 2.14
CA HIS A 325 1.98 -16.93 2.61
C HIS A 325 3.03 -18.05 2.58
N LYS A 326 2.63 -19.28 2.91
CA LYS A 326 3.47 -20.47 2.88
C LYS A 326 3.79 -20.86 1.44
N GLU A 327 2.79 -20.91 0.56
CA GLU A 327 3.00 -21.21 -0.86
C GLU A 327 3.98 -20.23 -1.51
N VAL A 328 3.84 -18.93 -1.22
CA VAL A 328 4.75 -17.88 -1.73
C VAL A 328 6.15 -18.04 -1.17
N ALA A 329 6.30 -18.34 0.12
CA ALA A 329 7.60 -18.59 0.74
C ALA A 329 8.29 -19.87 0.20
N GLU A 330 7.53 -20.92 -0.10
CA GLU A 330 8.04 -22.17 -0.72
C GLU A 330 8.59 -21.94 -2.13
N GLN A 331 8.11 -20.91 -2.83
CA GLN A 331 8.66 -20.43 -4.10
C GLN A 331 9.89 -19.51 -3.93
N ASP A 332 10.46 -19.41 -2.71
CA ASP A 332 11.65 -18.62 -2.36
C ASP A 332 11.45 -17.09 -2.50
N TYR A 333 10.21 -16.61 -2.41
CA TYR A 333 9.94 -15.18 -2.28
C TYR A 333 10.03 -14.72 -0.82
N GLN A 334 10.42 -13.46 -0.62
CA GLN A 334 10.21 -12.78 0.65
C GLN A 334 8.72 -12.45 0.82
N ILE A 335 8.21 -12.48 2.05
CA ILE A 335 6.82 -12.17 2.37
C ILE A 335 6.73 -11.03 3.36
N TYR A 336 5.64 -10.26 3.31
CA TYR A 336 5.31 -9.39 4.43
C TYR A 336 4.76 -10.22 5.60
N ASP A 337 5.14 -9.84 6.81
CA ASP A 337 4.50 -10.32 8.02
C ASP A 337 3.36 -9.37 8.40
N PHE A 338 2.23 -9.55 7.71
CA PHE A 338 0.98 -8.84 8.03
C PHE A 338 0.24 -9.45 9.23
N PHE A 339 0.74 -10.53 9.81
CA PHE A 339 0.17 -11.12 11.01
C PHE A 339 0.70 -10.42 12.27
N LEU A 340 1.99 -10.06 12.27
CA LEU A 340 2.65 -9.49 13.44
C LEU A 340 1.99 -8.23 14.03
N PRO A 341 1.50 -7.24 13.24
CA PRO A 341 0.86 -6.05 13.82
C PRO A 341 -0.30 -6.40 14.74
N GLY A 342 -1.27 -7.18 14.26
CA GLY A 342 -2.42 -7.56 15.08
C GLY A 342 -2.06 -8.55 16.19
N LEU A 343 -1.09 -9.45 15.98
CA LEU A 343 -0.58 -10.35 17.03
C LEU A 343 0.07 -9.59 18.19
N ILE A 344 0.82 -8.52 17.92
CA ILE A 344 1.42 -7.71 18.98
C ILE A 344 0.34 -6.96 19.76
N ILE A 345 -0.67 -6.39 19.10
CA ILE A 345 -1.79 -5.76 19.80
C ILE A 345 -2.50 -6.79 20.68
N HIS A 346 -2.84 -7.97 20.15
CA HIS A 346 -3.40 -9.09 20.93
C HIS A 346 -2.55 -9.42 22.16
N THR A 347 -1.26 -9.64 21.94
CA THR A 347 -0.30 -10.05 22.98
C THR A 347 -0.26 -9.05 24.14
N LEU A 348 -0.26 -7.76 23.82
CA LEU A 348 -0.15 -6.69 24.81
C LEU A 348 -1.48 -6.41 25.51
N GLU A 349 -2.61 -6.49 24.81
CA GLU A 349 -3.93 -6.24 25.41
C GLU A 349 -4.43 -7.44 26.24
N LYS A 350 -4.04 -8.67 25.89
CA LYS A 350 -4.40 -9.89 26.64
C LYS A 350 -3.34 -10.31 27.66
N ALA A 351 -2.15 -9.69 27.63
CA ALA A 351 -0.97 -10.09 28.39
C ALA A 351 -0.65 -11.59 28.26
N ASP A 352 -0.71 -12.09 27.01
CA ASP A 352 -0.55 -13.49 26.66
C ASP A 352 0.33 -13.64 25.41
N ASN A 353 1.39 -14.46 25.50
CA ASN A 353 2.39 -14.61 24.45
C ASN A 353 2.08 -15.74 23.45
N ASN A 354 1.07 -16.58 23.68
CA ASN A 354 0.97 -17.89 23.04
C ASN A 354 0.85 -17.80 21.51
N ALA A 355 -0.02 -16.91 21.02
CA ALA A 355 -0.25 -16.71 19.59
C ALA A 355 1.00 -16.16 18.89
N LEU A 356 1.67 -15.18 19.51
CA LEU A 356 2.92 -14.61 19.00
C LEU A 356 4.04 -15.64 18.97
N VAL A 357 4.23 -16.41 20.04
CA VAL A 357 5.28 -17.44 20.13
C VAL A 357 5.03 -18.57 19.12
N LYS A 358 3.75 -18.97 18.92
CA LYS A 358 3.38 -19.92 17.86
C LYS A 358 3.84 -19.42 16.48
N TRP A 359 3.54 -18.16 16.16
CA TRP A 359 3.93 -17.57 14.87
C TRP A 359 5.46 -17.45 14.71
N ILE A 360 6.19 -16.99 15.74
CA ILE A 360 7.65 -16.92 15.70
C ILE A 360 8.27 -18.30 15.45
N ASN A 361 7.77 -19.32 16.15
CA ASN A 361 8.24 -20.70 15.95
C ASN A 361 7.95 -21.21 14.54
N GLU A 362 6.83 -20.82 13.93
CA GLU A 362 6.51 -21.16 12.55
C GLU A 362 7.46 -20.49 11.55
N ILE A 363 7.76 -19.19 11.73
CA ILE A 363 8.76 -18.48 10.92
C ILE A 363 10.10 -19.21 10.96
N VAL A 364 10.56 -19.59 12.16
CA VAL A 364 11.85 -20.27 12.35
C VAL A 364 11.84 -21.67 11.73
N ALA A 365 10.81 -22.46 12.00
CA ALA A 365 10.71 -23.85 11.53
C ALA A 365 10.67 -23.93 9.99
N ASN A 366 9.94 -23.01 9.35
CA ASN A 366 9.80 -22.96 7.90
C ASN A 366 10.83 -22.06 7.21
N LYS A 367 11.70 -21.38 7.98
CA LYS A 367 12.72 -20.45 7.49
C LYS A 367 12.12 -19.33 6.61
N TYR A 368 10.96 -18.81 7.00
CA TYR A 368 10.32 -17.73 6.26
C TYR A 368 11.20 -16.47 6.26
N LYS A 369 11.33 -15.84 5.08
CA LYS A 369 12.03 -14.57 4.90
C LYS A 369 11.01 -13.44 4.97
N THR A 370 10.80 -12.88 6.15
CA THR A 370 9.75 -11.89 6.41
C THR A 370 10.29 -10.45 6.37
N VAL A 371 9.44 -9.52 5.94
CA VAL A 371 9.54 -8.09 6.25
C VAL A 371 8.40 -7.76 7.19
N ASN A 372 8.71 -7.45 8.44
CA ASN A 372 7.70 -7.21 9.48
C ASN A 372 7.50 -5.72 9.73
N MET A 373 6.40 -5.35 10.39
CA MET A 373 6.07 -3.96 10.67
C MET A 373 5.19 -3.83 11.93
N LEU A 374 5.05 -2.60 12.42
CA LEU A 374 3.97 -2.20 13.32
C LEU A 374 2.95 -1.39 12.52
N GLY A 375 3.17 -0.08 12.35
CA GLY A 375 2.46 0.75 11.38
C GLY A 375 3.03 0.65 9.96
N CYS A 376 2.22 1.09 8.99
CA CYS A 376 2.64 1.35 7.61
C CYS A 376 1.72 2.41 6.97
N HIS A 377 1.83 2.63 5.66
CA HIS A 377 1.00 3.62 4.95
C HIS A 377 -0.47 3.22 4.81
N ASP A 378 -0.79 1.95 5.07
CA ASP A 378 -2.14 1.39 5.06
C ASP A 378 -2.63 1.13 6.50
N GLY A 379 -3.88 0.66 6.63
CA GLY A 379 -4.44 0.33 7.94
C GLY A 379 -3.84 -0.95 8.53
N ILE A 380 -4.03 -1.14 9.84
CA ILE A 380 -3.58 -2.32 10.57
C ILE A 380 -4.31 -3.55 10.01
N PRO A 381 -3.58 -4.57 9.50
CA PRO A 381 -4.18 -5.81 9.01
C PRO A 381 -4.78 -6.60 10.17
N VAL A 382 -6.04 -7.02 10.00
CA VAL A 382 -6.79 -7.82 10.97
C VAL A 382 -7.42 -9.05 10.33
N LEU A 383 -7.83 -8.94 9.05
CA LEU A 383 -8.30 -10.07 8.25
C LEU A 383 -7.24 -11.16 8.11
N ASP A 384 -5.98 -10.75 7.99
CA ASP A 384 -4.83 -11.64 7.76
C ASP A 384 -4.66 -12.68 8.88
N LEU A 385 -5.19 -12.43 10.09
CA LEU A 385 -5.10 -13.36 11.23
C LEU A 385 -6.10 -14.51 11.17
N LYS A 386 -7.13 -14.38 10.32
CA LYS A 386 -8.29 -15.26 10.29
C LYS A 386 -7.98 -16.65 9.73
N GLY A 387 -8.77 -17.63 10.16
CA GLY A 387 -8.85 -18.94 9.51
C GLY A 387 -9.58 -18.88 8.17
N LYS A 388 -9.47 -19.94 7.37
CA LYS A 388 -10.15 -20.04 6.08
C LYS A 388 -10.51 -21.48 5.75
N GLU A 389 -11.67 -21.67 5.15
CA GLU A 389 -12.00 -22.93 4.50
C GLU A 389 -11.26 -23.07 3.17
N VAL A 390 -10.48 -24.14 3.03
CA VAL A 390 -9.75 -24.47 1.80
C VAL A 390 -10.06 -25.93 1.47
N ASN A 391 -10.57 -26.17 0.26
CA ASN A 391 -10.93 -27.50 -0.24
C ASN A 391 -11.86 -28.30 0.71
N GLY A 392 -12.86 -27.64 1.29
CA GLY A 392 -13.84 -28.28 2.19
C GLY A 392 -13.32 -28.56 3.61
N THR A 393 -12.13 -28.06 3.96
CA THR A 393 -11.53 -28.19 5.30
C THR A 393 -11.26 -26.80 5.87
N TYR A 394 -11.77 -26.54 7.08
CA TYR A 394 -11.49 -25.29 7.79
C TYR A 394 -10.10 -25.34 8.43
N ASN A 395 -9.24 -24.40 8.04
CA ASN A 395 -7.94 -24.18 8.64
C ASN A 395 -8.04 -23.02 9.63
N ALA A 396 -7.69 -23.29 10.88
CA ALA A 396 -7.75 -22.30 11.94
C ALA A 396 -6.80 -21.12 11.68
N GLY A 397 -7.21 -19.94 12.14
CA GLY A 397 -6.40 -18.72 12.14
C GLY A 397 -5.24 -18.76 13.14
N LEU A 398 -4.46 -17.69 13.14
CA LEU A 398 -3.53 -17.40 14.25
C LEU A 398 -4.29 -16.93 15.50
N LEU A 399 -5.43 -16.27 15.29
CA LEU A 399 -6.40 -15.90 16.30
C LEU A 399 -7.78 -16.44 15.92
N THR A 400 -8.66 -16.57 16.90
CA THR A 400 -10.10 -16.83 16.68
C THR A 400 -10.82 -15.58 16.20
N ASP A 401 -11.98 -15.75 15.56
CA ASP A 401 -12.81 -14.61 15.09
C ASP A 401 -13.18 -13.67 16.25
N ASP A 402 -13.52 -14.22 17.43
CA ASP A 402 -13.83 -13.43 18.64
C ASP A 402 -12.62 -12.60 19.13
N GLU A 403 -11.41 -13.17 19.07
CA GLU A 403 -10.18 -12.45 19.45
C GLU A 403 -9.84 -11.33 18.45
N ILE A 404 -10.12 -11.55 17.16
CA ILE A 404 -9.93 -10.53 16.12
C ILE A 404 -10.93 -9.39 16.33
N ASP A 405 -12.20 -9.71 16.57
CA ASP A 405 -13.25 -8.74 16.86
C ASP A 405 -12.93 -7.92 18.12
N ASP A 406 -12.41 -8.54 19.17
CA ASP A 406 -11.96 -7.86 20.39
C ASP A 406 -10.88 -6.79 20.09
N ILE A 407 -9.82 -7.17 19.35
CA ILE A 407 -8.74 -6.24 18.98
C ILE A 407 -9.27 -5.11 18.12
N MET A 408 -10.12 -5.44 17.16
CA MET A 408 -10.75 -4.45 16.30
C MET A 408 -11.55 -3.44 17.11
N ASN A 409 -12.41 -3.90 18.03
CA ASN A 409 -13.21 -3.04 18.88
C ASN A 409 -12.33 -2.14 19.74
N ILE A 410 -11.25 -2.66 20.32
CA ILE A 410 -10.27 -1.87 21.08
C ILE A 410 -9.69 -0.72 20.23
N VAL A 411 -9.26 -1.01 18.99
CA VAL A 411 -8.68 0.02 18.12
C VAL A 411 -9.74 1.03 17.67
N LEU A 412 -10.98 0.58 17.43
CA LEU A 412 -12.10 1.48 17.08
C LEU A 412 -12.49 2.40 18.25
N GLU A 413 -12.53 1.88 19.47
CA GLU A 413 -12.75 2.67 20.70
C GLU A 413 -11.65 3.71 20.91
N ARG A 414 -10.43 3.42 20.44
CA ARG A 414 -9.27 4.34 20.42
C ARG A 414 -9.26 5.29 19.20
N GLY A 415 -10.39 5.40 18.51
CA GLY A 415 -10.59 6.35 17.41
C GLY A 415 -10.22 5.83 16.02
N GLY A 416 -9.88 4.55 15.90
CA GLY A 416 -9.65 3.91 14.61
C GLY A 416 -10.85 3.98 13.66
N ARG A 417 -10.59 3.81 12.37
CA ARG A 417 -11.61 3.84 11.31
C ARG A 417 -11.55 2.55 10.49
N VAL A 418 -12.62 1.75 10.55
CA VAL A 418 -12.69 0.49 9.83
C VAL A 418 -12.71 0.70 8.31
N LYS A 419 -12.07 -0.23 7.59
CA LYS A 419 -12.22 -0.41 6.16
C LYS A 419 -12.83 -1.80 5.90
N ASN A 420 -14.04 -1.81 5.36
CA ASN A 420 -14.78 -3.04 5.04
C ASN A 420 -14.52 -3.49 3.59
N LEU A 421 -14.70 -4.78 3.34
CA LEU A 421 -14.90 -5.37 2.01
C LEU A 421 -16.39 -5.47 1.71
N TYR A 422 -16.76 -5.28 0.45
CA TYR A 422 -18.15 -5.32 -0.02
C TYR A 422 -18.27 -6.26 -1.22
N ASP A 423 -19.44 -6.89 -1.39
CA ASP A 423 -19.79 -7.67 -2.58
C ASP A 423 -20.29 -6.76 -3.73
N SER A 424 -20.65 -7.37 -4.86
CA SER A 424 -21.17 -6.66 -6.04
C SER A 424 -22.49 -5.93 -5.79
N GLU A 425 -23.27 -6.35 -4.80
CA GLU A 425 -24.52 -5.71 -4.38
C GLU A 425 -24.28 -4.60 -3.34
N GLY A 426 -23.06 -4.50 -2.80
CA GLY A 426 -22.68 -3.53 -1.78
C GLY A 426 -22.88 -4.03 -0.34
N ASN A 427 -23.18 -5.32 -0.14
CA ASN A 427 -23.26 -5.89 1.20
C ASN A 427 -21.85 -6.11 1.76
N LYS A 428 -21.68 -5.87 3.07
CA LYS A 428 -20.40 -6.09 3.75
C LYS A 428 -20.06 -7.59 3.79
N ILE A 429 -18.91 -7.97 3.22
CA ILE A 429 -18.39 -9.34 3.24
C ILE A 429 -17.59 -9.60 4.52
N SER A 430 -16.63 -8.71 4.80
CA SER A 430 -15.68 -8.87 5.91
C SER A 430 -15.00 -7.54 6.22
N TYR A 431 -14.24 -7.50 7.30
CA TYR A 431 -13.30 -6.43 7.60
C TYR A 431 -12.01 -6.66 6.81
N TYR A 432 -11.33 -5.58 6.40
CA TYR A 432 -10.03 -5.67 5.74
C TYR A 432 -8.91 -5.20 6.68
N GLN A 433 -9.00 -3.93 7.07
CA GLN A 433 -7.99 -3.22 7.85
C GLN A 433 -8.68 -2.23 8.81
N VAL A 434 -7.96 -1.83 9.87
CA VAL A 434 -8.37 -0.72 10.75
C VAL A 434 -7.37 0.43 10.60
N ASN A 435 -7.82 1.58 10.12
CA ASN A 435 -6.97 2.76 9.97
C ASN A 435 -6.81 3.45 11.33
N ALA A 436 -5.59 3.47 11.86
CA ALA A 436 -5.16 4.19 13.05
C ALA A 436 -3.64 4.31 13.02
N THR A 437 -3.05 5.27 13.74
CA THR A 437 -1.63 5.17 14.07
C THR A 437 -1.41 4.01 15.03
N TYR A 438 -0.25 3.35 14.96
CA TYR A 438 0.01 2.21 15.82
C TYR A 438 0.13 2.62 17.29
N PHE A 439 0.61 3.85 17.55
CA PHE A 439 0.65 4.42 18.91
C PHE A 439 -0.75 4.64 19.49
N SER A 440 -1.67 5.26 18.73
CA SER A 440 -3.06 5.40 19.17
C SER A 440 -3.78 4.05 19.28
N ALA A 441 -3.47 3.09 18.39
CA ALA A 441 -3.99 1.72 18.49
C ALA A 441 -3.61 1.01 19.80
N LEU A 442 -2.46 1.35 20.41
CA LEU A 442 -2.01 0.85 21.72
C LEU A 442 -2.49 1.71 22.91
N GLY A 443 -3.33 2.71 22.65
CA GLY A 443 -3.91 3.58 23.67
C GLY A 443 -2.95 4.69 24.11
N GLU A 444 -2.00 5.07 23.25
CA GLU A 444 -1.05 6.17 23.49
C GLU A 444 -0.20 5.98 24.77
N GLN A 445 0.08 4.72 25.11
CA GLN A 445 0.92 4.34 26.25
C GLN A 445 2.35 4.09 25.79
N GLU A 446 3.28 4.97 26.17
CA GLU A 446 4.68 4.92 25.74
C GLU A 446 5.38 3.61 26.10
N ASP A 447 5.25 3.13 27.35
CA ASP A 447 5.84 1.85 27.79
C ASP A 447 5.34 0.66 26.95
N LYS A 448 4.02 0.61 26.69
CA LYS A 448 3.39 -0.43 25.88
C LYS A 448 3.89 -0.37 24.43
N PHE A 449 4.01 0.83 23.87
CA PHE A 449 4.48 1.03 22.51
C PHE A 449 5.97 0.72 22.34
N LEU A 450 6.80 1.09 23.31
CA LEU A 450 8.21 0.74 23.31
C LEU A 450 8.40 -0.79 23.40
N LEU A 451 7.60 -1.47 24.22
CA LEU A 451 7.58 -2.93 24.26
C LEU A 451 7.15 -3.53 22.90
N ALA A 452 6.14 -2.96 22.24
CA ALA A 452 5.77 -3.39 20.88
C ALA A 452 6.94 -3.26 19.90
N ARG A 453 7.69 -2.14 19.95
CA ARG A 453 8.88 -1.94 19.10
C ARG A 453 9.96 -2.97 19.38
N VAL A 454 10.33 -3.21 20.64
CA VAL A 454 11.41 -4.17 20.92
C VAL A 454 11.01 -5.59 20.55
N ILE A 455 9.73 -5.96 20.72
CA ILE A 455 9.21 -7.26 20.25
C ILE A 455 9.38 -7.35 18.74
N GLN A 456 8.93 -6.35 17.98
CA GLN A 456 9.09 -6.31 16.53
C GLN A 456 10.55 -6.49 16.08
N LEU A 457 11.48 -5.77 16.73
CA LEU A 457 12.90 -5.83 16.39
C LEU A 457 13.51 -7.21 16.66
N PHE A 458 13.02 -7.94 17.67
CA PHE A 458 13.48 -9.28 18.01
C PHE A 458 12.78 -10.39 17.22
N VAL A 459 11.62 -10.17 16.62
CA VAL A 459 10.97 -11.15 15.74
C VAL A 459 11.83 -11.35 14.47
N PRO A 460 12.05 -12.60 13.99
CA PRO A 460 12.81 -12.84 12.77
C PRO A 460 12.22 -12.11 11.56
N GLY A 461 13.11 -11.54 10.75
CA GLY A 461 12.74 -10.76 9.57
C GLY A 461 13.48 -9.42 9.48
N ILE A 462 13.22 -8.69 8.41
CA ILE A 462 13.66 -7.30 8.24
C ILE A 462 12.61 -6.40 8.90
N PRO A 463 12.94 -5.68 9.99
CA PRO A 463 11.99 -4.80 10.64
C PRO A 463 11.83 -3.50 9.85
N GLN A 464 10.61 -3.25 9.39
CA GLN A 464 10.20 -2.00 8.77
C GLN A 464 9.58 -1.07 9.83
N VAL A 465 10.08 0.16 9.89
CA VAL A 465 9.67 1.18 10.86
C VAL A 465 8.98 2.31 10.11
N TRP A 466 7.71 2.54 10.40
CA TRP A 466 6.94 3.66 9.88
C TRP A 466 7.45 4.97 10.48
N TYR A 467 7.65 6.01 9.65
CA TYR A 467 8.22 7.28 10.12
C TYR A 467 7.44 7.89 11.27
N LEU A 468 6.10 7.84 11.22
CA LEU A 468 5.24 8.44 12.22
C LEU A 468 5.33 7.71 13.58
N ASP A 469 5.56 6.40 13.54
CA ASP A 469 5.73 5.57 14.72
C ASP A 469 7.03 5.92 15.49
N ILE A 470 8.10 6.35 14.81
CA ILE A 470 9.36 6.78 15.46
C ILE A 470 9.08 7.92 16.44
N PHE A 471 8.16 8.82 16.09
CA PHE A 471 7.82 10.01 16.87
C PHE A 471 6.57 9.83 17.74
N ALA A 472 6.09 8.60 17.90
CA ALA A 472 4.85 8.28 18.62
C ALA A 472 3.66 9.15 18.14
N GLY A 473 3.50 9.29 16.82
CA GLY A 473 2.43 10.09 16.24
C GLY A 473 1.05 9.50 16.54
N THR A 474 0.09 10.38 16.80
CA THR A 474 -1.30 10.04 17.12
C THR A 474 -2.22 10.19 15.90
N ASN A 475 -3.44 9.67 16.01
CA ASN A 475 -4.46 9.78 14.97
C ASN A 475 -4.71 11.24 14.52
N ASP A 476 -4.57 11.49 13.22
CA ASP A 476 -4.81 12.80 12.61
C ASP A 476 -6.25 12.92 12.09
N TYR A 477 -7.15 13.25 13.02
CA TYR A 477 -8.58 13.39 12.71
C TYR A 477 -8.86 14.52 11.72
N GLU A 478 -8.11 15.63 11.80
CA GLU A 478 -8.27 16.75 10.87
C GLU A 478 -7.88 16.36 9.44
N ALA A 479 -6.83 15.54 9.26
CA ALA A 479 -6.46 15.04 7.94
C ALA A 479 -7.56 14.14 7.34
N VAL A 480 -8.20 13.31 8.16
CA VAL A 480 -9.36 12.51 7.72
C VAL A 480 -10.52 13.40 7.30
N GLU A 481 -10.86 14.42 8.10
CA GLU A 481 -11.94 15.36 7.77
C GLU A 481 -11.66 16.13 6.49
N ARG A 482 -10.42 16.59 6.28
CA ARG A 482 -9.98 17.26 5.05
C ARG A 482 -10.03 16.34 3.83
N ALA A 483 -9.66 15.07 3.98
CA ALA A 483 -9.63 14.11 2.89
C ALA A 483 -11.02 13.63 2.46
N GLY A 484 -12.02 13.72 3.34
CA GLY A 484 -13.41 13.39 3.06
C GLY A 484 -13.71 11.89 2.99
N GLU A 485 -14.80 11.53 2.31
CA GLU A 485 -15.29 10.16 2.22
C GLU A 485 -14.28 9.26 1.50
N GLY A 486 -13.77 8.25 2.20
CA GLY A 486 -12.71 7.35 1.71
C GLY A 486 -11.27 7.75 2.11
N GLY A 487 -11.09 8.90 2.75
CA GLY A 487 -9.80 9.43 3.21
C GLY A 487 -9.26 8.87 4.53
N HIS A 488 -9.84 7.78 5.05
CA HIS A 488 -9.51 7.26 6.39
C HIS A 488 -8.03 6.89 6.59
N LYS A 489 -7.29 6.59 5.51
CA LYS A 489 -5.85 6.29 5.61
C LYS A 489 -5.02 7.50 6.06
N GLU A 490 -5.49 8.73 5.81
CA GLU A 490 -4.77 9.95 6.19
C GLU A 490 -4.61 10.11 7.71
N ILE A 491 -5.41 9.38 8.52
CA ILE A 491 -5.29 9.32 9.98
C ILE A 491 -3.89 8.92 10.45
N ASN A 492 -3.14 8.19 9.62
CA ASN A 492 -1.81 7.64 9.91
C ASN A 492 -0.72 8.16 8.94
N ARG A 493 -0.93 9.33 8.32
CA ARG A 493 -0.03 9.86 7.29
C ARG A 493 0.30 11.35 7.45
N THR A 494 0.30 11.82 8.70
CA THR A 494 0.64 13.19 9.08
C THR A 494 2.04 13.56 8.65
N THR A 495 2.19 14.64 7.89
CA THR A 495 3.51 15.22 7.60
C THR A 495 4.08 15.89 8.85
N LEU A 496 5.31 15.53 9.22
CA LEU A 496 5.99 16.06 10.39
C LEU A 496 6.88 17.24 9.99
N SER A 497 6.72 18.37 10.66
CA SER A 497 7.61 19.52 10.45
C SER A 497 9.00 19.23 11.00
N ASN A 498 10.04 19.87 10.46
CA ASN A 498 11.41 19.78 11.00
C ASN A 498 11.46 20.14 12.50
N ARG A 499 10.63 21.08 12.97
CA ARG A 499 10.52 21.40 14.40
C ARG A 499 9.96 20.24 15.22
N THR A 500 8.94 19.55 14.71
CA THR A 500 8.38 18.35 15.36
C THR A 500 9.42 17.25 15.51
N ILE A 501 10.35 17.13 14.56
CA ILE A 501 11.48 16.21 14.65
C ILE A 501 12.43 16.60 15.78
N GLU A 502 12.86 17.87 15.85
CA GLU A 502 13.75 18.34 16.92
C GLU A 502 13.13 18.17 18.31
N ASP A 503 11.86 18.54 18.47
CA ASP A 503 11.11 18.39 19.72
C ASP A 503 10.93 16.91 20.08
N GLY A 504 10.70 16.06 19.07
CA GLY A 504 10.58 14.61 19.23
C GLY A 504 11.89 13.95 19.69
N LEU A 505 13.03 14.40 19.18
CA LEU A 505 14.35 13.89 19.58
C LEU A 505 14.72 14.19 21.05
N GLN A 506 13.94 15.03 21.75
CA GLN A 506 14.08 15.26 23.19
C GLN A 506 13.22 14.34 24.05
N LYS A 507 12.35 13.51 23.46
CA LYS A 507 11.44 12.63 24.20
C LYS A 507 12.07 11.25 24.42
N ASP A 508 11.94 10.73 25.64
CA ASP A 508 12.46 9.41 26.02
C ASP A 508 11.95 8.30 25.09
N ILE A 509 10.66 8.30 24.72
CA ILE A 509 10.09 7.29 23.81
C ILE A 509 10.78 7.27 22.44
N VAL A 510 11.21 8.41 21.91
CA VAL A 510 11.89 8.50 20.61
C VAL A 510 13.34 8.05 20.75
N ILE A 511 14.04 8.56 21.78
CA ILE A 511 15.43 8.20 22.08
C ILE A 511 15.55 6.69 22.29
N ASN A 512 14.71 6.12 23.15
CA ASN A 512 14.71 4.70 23.47
C ASN A 512 14.40 3.83 22.25
N GLN A 513 13.45 4.23 21.39
CA GLN A 513 13.22 3.54 20.12
C GLN A 513 14.45 3.56 19.22
N LEU A 514 15.11 4.71 19.07
CA LEU A 514 16.31 4.84 18.23
C LEU A 514 17.48 4.02 18.78
N GLU A 515 17.66 3.92 20.09
CA GLU A 515 18.67 3.06 20.71
C GLU A 515 18.43 1.57 20.40
N LEU A 516 17.19 1.10 20.53
CA LEU A 516 16.81 -0.27 20.20
C LEU A 516 16.95 -0.56 18.70
N ILE A 517 16.56 0.39 17.85
CA ILE A 517 16.72 0.31 16.39
C ILE A 517 18.20 0.19 16.02
N LYS A 518 19.08 1.03 16.60
CA LYS A 518 20.54 0.94 16.40
C LYS A 518 21.10 -0.39 16.84
N LEU A 519 20.69 -0.90 18.01
CA LEU A 519 21.11 -2.22 18.47
C LEU A 519 20.72 -3.30 17.43
N ARG A 520 19.47 -3.27 16.95
CA ARG A 520 18.98 -4.23 15.96
C ARG A 520 19.71 -4.13 14.61
N ASN A 521 20.10 -2.92 14.23
CA ASN A 521 20.75 -2.66 12.95
C ASN A 521 22.26 -2.98 12.96
N THR A 522 22.91 -2.95 14.13
CA THR A 522 24.38 -3.05 14.24
C THR A 522 24.87 -4.33 14.92
N SER A 523 24.08 -4.96 15.79
CA SER A 523 24.53 -6.17 16.49
C SER A 523 24.53 -7.38 15.57
N LYS A 524 25.65 -8.11 15.56
CA LYS A 524 25.82 -9.36 14.81
C LYS A 524 24.96 -10.50 15.34
N ALA A 525 24.44 -10.41 16.57
CA ALA A 525 23.55 -11.41 17.15
C ALA A 525 22.35 -11.71 16.24
N PHE A 526 21.81 -10.68 15.59
CA PHE A 526 20.63 -10.78 14.71
C PHE A 526 20.93 -11.41 13.33
N ASN A 527 22.18 -11.74 13.03
CA ASN A 527 22.54 -12.58 11.87
C ASN A 527 22.50 -14.09 12.19
N GLY A 528 22.34 -14.45 13.47
CA GLY A 528 22.37 -15.83 13.92
C GLY A 528 20.99 -16.47 14.03
N SER A 529 20.78 -17.25 15.09
CA SER A 529 19.52 -17.94 15.36
C SER A 529 18.80 -17.35 16.56
N ILE A 530 17.47 -17.27 16.46
CA ILE A 530 16.60 -16.95 17.58
C ILE A 530 16.17 -18.22 18.34
N THR A 531 15.98 -18.10 19.64
CA THR A 531 15.23 -19.05 20.47
C THR A 531 14.26 -18.26 21.35
N VAL A 532 12.99 -18.68 21.39
CA VAL A 532 12.02 -18.19 22.36
C VAL A 532 11.99 -19.17 23.53
N LYS A 533 12.35 -18.71 24.73
CA LYS A 533 12.40 -19.59 25.91
C LYS A 533 10.99 -19.84 26.44
N GLU A 534 10.74 -21.06 26.90
CA GLU A 534 9.49 -21.40 27.60
C GLU A 534 9.37 -20.55 28.87
N SER A 535 8.21 -19.91 29.03
CA SER A 535 7.91 -19.03 30.16
C SER A 535 6.41 -19.03 30.46
N LEU A 536 6.01 -18.38 31.56
CA LEU A 536 4.59 -18.05 31.79
C LEU A 536 4.05 -17.24 30.61
N SER A 537 2.75 -17.37 30.31
CA SER A 537 2.15 -16.71 29.15
C SER A 537 2.24 -15.19 29.20
N ASN A 538 2.31 -14.60 30.40
CA ASN A 538 2.49 -13.16 30.60
C ASN A 538 3.95 -12.68 30.63
N LYS A 539 4.90 -13.55 30.29
CA LYS A 539 6.33 -13.24 30.16
C LYS A 539 6.77 -13.57 28.75
N LEU A 540 7.70 -12.80 28.20
CA LEU A 540 8.26 -13.09 26.89
C LEU A 540 9.78 -13.01 26.97
N ILE A 541 10.46 -14.10 26.59
CA ILE A 541 11.92 -14.18 26.61
C ILE A 541 12.41 -14.62 25.23
N MET A 542 13.06 -13.72 24.51
CA MET A 542 13.59 -13.96 23.16
C MET A 542 15.10 -13.78 23.15
N HIS A 543 15.82 -14.76 22.60
CA HIS A 543 17.28 -14.79 22.62
C HIS A 543 17.83 -15.01 21.21
N TRP A 544 18.62 -14.05 20.72
CA TRP A 544 19.41 -14.17 19.50
C TRP A 544 20.86 -14.50 19.86
N GLN A 545 21.45 -15.43 19.12
CA GLN A 545 22.85 -15.82 19.25
C GLN A 545 23.49 -15.99 17.87
N ASN A 546 24.65 -15.39 17.67
CA ASN A 546 25.52 -15.60 16.53
C ASN A 546 26.98 -15.71 17.01
N GLU A 547 27.54 -16.92 17.00
CA GLU A 547 28.87 -17.20 17.56
C GLU A 547 29.00 -16.72 19.02
N GLU A 548 29.81 -15.71 19.32
CA GLU A 548 29.95 -15.11 20.65
C GLU A 548 28.97 -13.94 20.88
N ASP A 549 28.39 -13.39 19.82
CA ASP A 549 27.48 -12.26 19.90
C ASP A 549 26.05 -12.67 20.26
N PHE A 550 25.41 -11.95 21.17
CA PHE A 550 24.05 -12.26 21.63
C PHE A 550 23.22 -11.02 21.95
N ALA A 551 21.90 -11.20 21.92
CA ALA A 551 20.93 -10.24 22.43
C ALA A 551 19.73 -10.99 23.04
N THR A 552 19.34 -10.64 24.26
CA THR A 552 18.24 -11.26 25.00
C THR A 552 17.25 -10.20 25.43
N LEU A 553 16.00 -10.34 25.00
CA LEU A 553 14.85 -9.58 25.52
C LEU A 553 14.19 -10.40 26.63
N GLU A 554 13.94 -9.78 27.78
CA GLU A 554 13.07 -10.30 28.83
C GLU A 554 11.99 -9.26 29.14
N ALA A 555 10.72 -9.62 28.94
CA ALA A 555 9.60 -8.70 29.08
C ALA A 555 8.47 -9.26 29.97
N ASP A 556 7.81 -8.35 30.70
CA ASP A 556 6.56 -8.59 31.41
C ASP A 556 5.39 -7.96 30.64
N LEU A 557 4.48 -8.80 30.14
CA LEU A 557 3.35 -8.35 29.33
C LEU A 557 2.24 -7.67 30.15
N LYS A 558 2.25 -7.76 31.49
CA LYS A 558 1.28 -7.08 32.36
C LYS A 558 1.74 -5.69 32.73
N THR A 559 3.05 -5.51 32.98
CA THR A 559 3.60 -4.21 33.40
C THR A 559 4.23 -3.43 32.25
N PHE A 560 4.38 -4.06 31.08
CA PHE A 560 5.09 -3.56 29.91
C PHE A 560 6.59 -3.25 30.14
N LYS A 561 7.12 -3.66 31.29
CA LYS A 561 8.54 -3.46 31.64
C LYS A 561 9.39 -4.55 31.01
N PHE A 562 10.57 -4.16 30.53
CA PHE A 562 11.46 -5.10 29.88
C PHE A 562 12.93 -4.70 30.00
N SER A 563 13.80 -5.67 29.76
CA SER A 563 15.23 -5.45 29.67
C SER A 563 15.81 -6.13 28.44
N VAL A 564 16.81 -5.51 27.83
CA VAL A 564 17.60 -6.09 26.74
C VAL A 564 19.04 -6.23 27.21
N THR A 565 19.53 -7.46 27.34
CA THR A 565 20.94 -7.77 27.64
C THR A 565 21.64 -8.26 26.38
N TYR A 566 22.79 -7.67 26.02
CA TYR A 566 23.45 -7.94 24.74
C TYR A 566 24.98 -7.84 24.82
N SER A 567 25.67 -8.48 23.88
CA SER A 567 27.12 -8.35 23.69
C SER A 567 27.47 -7.11 22.87
N GLU A 568 28.56 -6.45 23.23
CA GLU A 568 29.21 -5.42 22.42
C GLU A 568 30.73 -5.61 22.52
N GLY A 569 31.30 -6.35 21.56
CA GLY A 569 32.65 -6.89 21.70
C GLY A 569 32.72 -7.85 22.89
N GLU A 570 33.76 -7.73 23.72
CA GLU A 570 33.93 -8.57 24.92
C GLU A 570 33.06 -8.15 26.12
N LYS A 571 32.26 -7.08 25.98
CA LYS A 571 31.44 -6.54 27.08
C LYS A 571 29.99 -6.99 26.98
N VAL A 572 29.38 -7.21 28.12
CA VAL A 572 27.92 -7.39 28.25
C VAL A 572 27.31 -6.06 28.71
N LYS A 573 26.30 -5.60 27.97
CA LYS A 573 25.51 -4.40 28.29
C LYS A 573 24.06 -4.77 28.57
N ALA A 574 23.36 -3.88 29.25
CA ALA A 574 21.93 -4.01 29.50
C ALA A 574 21.23 -2.65 29.34
N MET A 575 20.05 -2.67 28.74
CA MET A 575 19.08 -1.56 28.74
C MET A 575 17.84 -2.03 29.51
N THR A 576 17.20 -1.15 30.28
CA THR A 576 16.01 -1.48 31.07
C THR A 576 15.02 -0.31 30.99
N PHE A 577 13.76 -0.64 30.74
CA PHE A 577 12.69 0.33 30.47
C PHE A 577 11.44 0.00 31.29
#